data_AF-B4GLK5-F1
#
_entry.id   AF-B4GLK5-F1
#
_cell.length_a   1.000
_cell.length_b   1.000
_cell.length_c   1.000
_cell.angle_alpha   90.00
_cell.angle_beta   90.00
_cell.angle_gamma   90.00
#
_symmetry.space_group_name_H-M   'P 1'
#
loop_
_entity.id
_entity.type
_entity.pdbx_description
1 polymer ?
#
loop_
_entity_poly.entity_id
_entity_poly.type
_entity_poly.pdbx_seq_one_letter_code
_entity_poly.pdbx_strand_id
1 'polypeptide(L)'
;MAPTGSKSKIKKRLSSESTTEQQKLAEVQTIIKKLDVSKQVILGRVYKNVPDACNAIWRRQYHCLDLQKLELKLRGSSLQTFIQKMFEDFRSAHFRSQQLQHEMNILDQAGIRELPSVKRCQITWGTAVQRRTTTFPQWPFYALPALMKNLRSLEIHSPLEVCFIEQFKMLEELRFHGEVETWVLKDILASDLPLKVLHFVGSHSPDLDGISQCKHMENLMVNQSVFLDNKEEIFRLPKLHILEIKKLTQSKDTMKTLMDIIRQREDYLRIFRLNCSFINSAQELVPLELSRCRFMDGLELIDCNFGNLEMLDLGLPVTHKHAVFCHCPNLLNEHVLDFVLANAKLKQLVFIHCPFLTVELLQSVYKLRRRDKSSYPLKIKFKGSPDIWEAYKKNYRNFWSDRGNVLQVELFKTDYRPLQHVQFTFKTPPIARTE
;
A
#
# COMPACT_ATOMS: atom_id res chain seq x y z
N MET A 1 -40.53 -28.06 -52.61
CA MET A 1 -41.25 -27.13 -51.70
C MET A 1 -40.94 -27.54 -50.27
N ALA A 2 -40.53 -26.59 -49.43
CA ALA A 2 -40.05 -26.83 -48.06
C ALA A 2 -41.21 -27.24 -47.09
N PRO A 3 -40.91 -27.69 -45.87
CA PRO A 3 -40.57 -26.70 -44.83
C PRO A 3 -39.44 -27.13 -43.89
N THR A 4 -38.22 -26.67 -44.19
CA THR A 4 -37.16 -26.44 -43.20
C THR A 4 -37.37 -25.06 -42.56
N GLY A 5 -38.35 -24.93 -41.66
CA GLY A 5 -38.78 -23.62 -41.13
C GLY A 5 -38.81 -23.45 -39.60
N SER A 6 -38.72 -24.53 -38.81
CA SER A 6 -39.13 -24.47 -37.40
C SER A 6 -37.99 -24.37 -36.38
N LYS A 7 -36.79 -24.92 -36.66
CA LYS A 7 -35.68 -24.92 -35.67
C LYS A 7 -34.89 -23.59 -35.59
N SER A 8 -34.80 -22.82 -36.69
CA SER A 8 -34.08 -21.54 -36.70
C SER A 8 -34.89 -20.38 -36.08
N LYS A 9 -36.24 -20.42 -36.21
CA LYS A 9 -37.14 -19.45 -35.57
C LYS A 9 -37.20 -19.57 -34.05
N ILE A 10 -37.07 -20.79 -33.51
CA ILE A 10 -37.05 -21.02 -32.05
C ILE A 10 -35.74 -20.52 -31.44
N LYS A 11 -34.58 -20.80 -32.07
CA LYS A 11 -33.26 -20.28 -31.62
C LYS A 11 -33.16 -18.75 -31.71
N LYS A 12 -33.70 -18.13 -32.78
CA LYS A 12 -33.74 -16.66 -32.91
C LYS A 12 -34.69 -15.99 -31.90
N ARG A 13 -35.83 -16.62 -31.58
CA ARG A 13 -36.77 -16.12 -30.56
C ARG A 13 -36.17 -16.16 -29.15
N LEU A 14 -35.56 -17.28 -28.77
CA LEU A 14 -34.86 -17.42 -27.48
C LEU A 14 -33.69 -16.44 -27.34
N SER A 15 -32.93 -16.19 -28.41
CA SER A 15 -31.88 -15.17 -28.39
C SER A 15 -32.45 -13.75 -28.30
N SER A 16 -33.51 -13.42 -29.04
CA SER A 16 -34.12 -12.08 -28.97
C SER A 16 -34.83 -11.82 -27.63
N GLU A 17 -35.45 -12.83 -27.04
CA GLU A 17 -36.08 -12.76 -25.71
C GLU A 17 -35.03 -12.53 -24.62
N SER A 18 -33.92 -13.28 -24.64
CA SER A 18 -32.81 -13.08 -23.69
C SER A 18 -32.16 -11.69 -23.79
N THR A 19 -32.08 -11.12 -25.01
CA THR A 19 -31.52 -9.77 -25.21
C THR A 19 -32.49 -8.69 -24.70
N THR A 20 -33.80 -8.92 -24.85
CA THR A 20 -34.86 -8.01 -24.41
C THR A 20 -35.02 -8.04 -22.89
N GLU A 21 -34.89 -9.20 -22.25
CA GLU A 21 -34.90 -9.34 -20.79
C GLU A 21 -33.67 -8.70 -20.13
N GLN A 22 -32.48 -8.83 -20.73
CA GLN A 22 -31.28 -8.15 -20.25
C GLN A 22 -31.38 -6.62 -20.35
N GLN A 23 -31.98 -6.09 -21.41
CA GLN A 23 -32.25 -4.65 -21.56
C GLN A 23 -33.27 -4.15 -20.52
N LYS A 24 -34.38 -4.86 -20.33
CA LYS A 24 -35.39 -4.55 -19.29
C LYS A 24 -34.79 -4.60 -17.88
N LEU A 25 -33.91 -5.58 -17.60
CA LEU A 25 -33.20 -5.69 -16.33
C LEU A 25 -32.26 -4.49 -16.11
N ALA A 26 -31.58 -4.00 -17.15
CA ALA A 26 -30.72 -2.82 -17.08
C ALA A 26 -31.50 -1.52 -16.81
N GLU A 27 -32.68 -1.35 -17.42
CA GLU A 27 -33.58 -0.23 -17.15
C GLU A 27 -34.11 -0.27 -15.72
N VAL A 28 -34.56 -1.43 -15.26
CA VAL A 28 -35.01 -1.66 -13.88
C VAL A 28 -33.88 -1.40 -12.88
N GLN A 29 -32.65 -1.84 -13.17
CA GLN A 29 -31.48 -1.50 -12.35
C GLN A 29 -31.23 0.01 -12.27
N THR A 30 -31.43 0.75 -13.37
CA THR A 30 -31.24 2.21 -13.41
C THR A 30 -32.26 2.94 -12.53
N ILE A 31 -33.50 2.46 -12.50
CA ILE A 31 -34.56 3.01 -11.64
C ILE A 31 -34.30 2.64 -10.17
N ILE A 32 -34.02 1.36 -9.87
CA ILE A 32 -33.77 0.87 -8.51
C ILE A 32 -32.55 1.55 -7.88
N LYS A 33 -31.51 1.84 -8.66
CA LYS A 33 -30.29 2.53 -8.19
C LYS A 33 -30.59 3.91 -7.59
N LYS A 34 -31.70 4.57 -7.99
CA LYS A 34 -32.12 5.87 -7.44
C LYS A 34 -32.82 5.75 -6.08
N LEU A 35 -33.20 4.54 -5.67
CA LEU A 35 -33.86 4.28 -4.39
C LEU A 35 -32.83 4.05 -3.28
N ASP A 36 -33.20 4.36 -2.05
CA ASP A 36 -32.43 3.99 -0.87
C ASP A 36 -32.42 2.46 -0.70
N VAL A 37 -31.39 1.93 -0.03
CA VAL A 37 -31.21 0.48 0.13
C VAL A 37 -32.36 -0.17 0.90
N SER A 38 -33.02 0.56 1.81
CA SER A 38 -34.19 0.05 2.53
C SER A 38 -35.38 -0.20 1.62
N LYS A 39 -35.71 0.73 0.71
CA LYS A 39 -36.74 0.54 -0.33
C LYS A 39 -36.33 -0.54 -1.32
N GLN A 40 -35.04 -0.65 -1.67
CA GLN A 40 -34.55 -1.74 -2.54
C GLN A 40 -34.78 -3.11 -1.91
N VAL A 41 -34.53 -3.27 -0.60
CA VAL A 41 -34.78 -4.52 0.13
C VAL A 41 -36.27 -4.83 0.17
N ILE A 42 -37.14 -3.83 0.41
CA ILE A 42 -38.60 -4.02 0.41
C ILE A 42 -39.09 -4.46 -0.97
N LEU A 43 -38.70 -3.76 -2.03
CA LEU A 43 -39.08 -4.10 -3.40
C LEU A 43 -38.55 -5.49 -3.80
N GLY A 44 -37.34 -5.82 -3.35
CA GLY A 44 -36.72 -7.14 -3.53
C GLY A 44 -37.33 -8.26 -2.68
N ARG A 45 -38.32 -7.98 -1.82
CA ARG A 45 -39.18 -8.99 -1.17
C ARG A 45 -40.52 -9.15 -1.87
N VAL A 46 -41.05 -8.06 -2.44
CA VAL A 46 -42.43 -8.00 -2.96
C VAL A 46 -42.53 -8.44 -4.43
N TYR A 47 -41.51 -8.16 -5.25
CA TYR A 47 -41.58 -8.39 -6.70
C TYR A 47 -40.61 -9.49 -7.17
N LYS A 48 -41.03 -10.36 -8.10
CA LYS A 48 -40.24 -11.55 -8.51
C LYS A 48 -38.92 -11.24 -9.24
N ASN A 49 -38.87 -10.19 -10.07
CA ASN A 49 -37.70 -9.87 -10.92
C ASN A 49 -36.79 -8.76 -10.36
N VAL A 50 -37.21 -8.14 -9.25
CA VAL A 50 -36.46 -7.08 -8.56
C VAL A 50 -35.30 -7.60 -7.69
N PRO A 51 -35.36 -8.80 -7.05
CA PRO A 51 -34.26 -9.36 -6.27
C PRO A 51 -32.94 -9.41 -7.03
N ASP A 52 -32.95 -9.88 -8.28
CA ASP A 52 -31.73 -10.03 -9.08
C ASP A 52 -31.14 -8.67 -9.48
N ALA A 53 -32.00 -7.70 -9.79
CA ALA A 53 -31.59 -6.32 -10.04
C ALA A 53 -30.99 -5.67 -8.78
N CYS A 54 -31.63 -5.85 -7.62
CA CYS A 54 -31.13 -5.37 -6.33
C CYS A 54 -29.79 -6.02 -5.97
N ASN A 55 -29.67 -7.35 -6.06
CA ASN A 55 -28.44 -8.08 -5.78
C ASN A 55 -27.30 -7.61 -6.69
N ALA A 56 -27.57 -7.42 -7.99
CA ALA A 56 -26.57 -6.91 -8.93
C ALA A 56 -26.10 -5.48 -8.57
N ILE A 57 -27.00 -4.62 -8.10
CA ILE A 57 -26.66 -3.28 -7.60
C ILE A 57 -25.83 -3.39 -6.32
N TRP A 58 -26.25 -4.24 -5.37
CA TRP A 58 -25.58 -4.38 -4.08
C TRP A 58 -24.17 -4.94 -4.23
N ARG A 59 -23.97 -5.95 -5.07
CA ARG A 59 -22.65 -6.50 -5.43
C ARG A 59 -21.69 -5.45 -5.95
N ARG A 60 -22.19 -4.43 -6.66
CA ARG A 60 -21.37 -3.33 -7.20
C ARG A 60 -21.09 -2.22 -6.19
N GLN A 61 -21.89 -2.11 -5.12
CA GLN A 61 -21.84 -0.98 -4.18
C GLN A 61 -21.30 -1.37 -2.80
N TYR A 62 -21.54 -2.60 -2.36
CA TYR A 62 -21.28 -3.07 -1.00
C TYR A 62 -20.30 -4.24 -1.04
N HIS A 63 -19.02 -3.92 -1.21
CA HIS A 63 -17.95 -4.91 -1.13
C HIS A 63 -17.48 -5.20 0.30
N CYS A 64 -17.85 -4.35 1.26
CA CYS A 64 -17.43 -4.45 2.64
C CYS A 64 -18.66 -4.64 3.55
N LEU A 65 -18.61 -5.64 4.42
CA LEU A 65 -19.53 -5.76 5.55
C LEU A 65 -19.10 -4.76 6.62
N ASP A 66 -19.89 -3.70 6.79
CA ASP A 66 -19.65 -2.66 7.80
C ASP A 66 -20.98 -2.36 8.50
N LEU A 67 -21.22 -3.05 9.62
CA LEU A 67 -22.52 -3.00 10.30
C LEU A 67 -22.85 -1.61 10.83
N GLN A 68 -21.85 -0.83 11.23
CA GLN A 68 -22.04 0.57 11.61
C GLN A 68 -22.71 1.38 10.50
N LYS A 69 -22.23 1.24 9.25
CA LYS A 69 -22.80 1.96 8.10
C LYS A 69 -24.12 1.36 7.64
N LEU A 70 -24.29 0.05 7.76
CA LEU A 70 -25.50 -0.64 7.33
C LEU A 70 -26.67 -0.36 8.29
N GLU A 71 -26.46 -0.36 9.61
CA GLU A 71 -27.48 -0.07 10.62
C GLU A 71 -28.04 1.36 10.52
N LEU A 72 -27.28 2.30 9.96
CA LEU A 72 -27.76 3.66 9.64
C LEU A 72 -28.81 3.67 8.52
N LYS A 73 -28.81 2.68 7.63
CA LYS A 73 -29.67 2.61 6.44
C LYS A 73 -30.72 1.51 6.51
N LEU A 74 -30.43 0.42 7.21
CA LEU A 74 -31.23 -0.79 7.29
C LEU A 74 -31.40 -1.16 8.76
N ARG A 75 -32.63 -1.46 9.18
CA ARG A 75 -32.93 -1.88 10.56
C ARG A 75 -33.72 -3.19 10.58
N GLY A 76 -33.55 -3.95 11.65
CA GLY A 76 -34.30 -5.19 11.91
C GLY A 76 -34.23 -6.18 10.75
N SER A 77 -35.38 -6.70 10.33
CA SER A 77 -35.45 -7.74 9.30
C SER A 77 -34.83 -7.33 7.97
N SER A 78 -34.92 -6.05 7.58
CA SER A 78 -34.37 -5.57 6.30
C SER A 78 -32.84 -5.69 6.26
N LEU A 79 -32.18 -5.47 7.40
CA LEU A 79 -30.75 -5.70 7.54
C LEU A 79 -30.41 -7.19 7.42
N GLN A 80 -31.15 -8.05 8.12
CA GLN A 80 -30.96 -9.50 8.07
C GLN A 80 -31.10 -10.04 6.65
N THR A 81 -32.17 -9.68 5.92
CA THR A 81 -32.36 -10.10 4.52
C THR A 81 -31.27 -9.58 3.59
N PHE A 82 -30.81 -8.35 3.80
CA PHE A 82 -29.71 -7.80 3.01
C PHE A 82 -28.42 -8.61 3.22
N ILE A 83 -28.07 -8.88 4.48
CA ILE A 83 -26.87 -9.65 4.83
C ILE A 83 -26.98 -11.08 4.25
N GLN A 84 -28.12 -11.76 4.42
CA GLN A 84 -28.39 -13.08 3.85
C GLN A 84 -28.21 -13.16 2.33
N LYS A 85 -28.49 -12.08 1.61
CA LYS A 85 -28.31 -12.03 0.16
C LYS A 85 -26.89 -11.67 -0.27
N MET A 86 -26.08 -11.09 0.62
CA MET A 86 -24.78 -10.50 0.30
C MET A 86 -23.58 -11.20 0.94
N PHE A 87 -23.80 -12.13 1.89
CA PHE A 87 -22.71 -12.71 2.70
C PHE A 87 -21.60 -13.38 1.87
N GLU A 88 -21.96 -14.01 0.75
CA GLU A 88 -21.00 -14.63 -0.19
C GLU A 88 -20.27 -13.60 -1.08
N ASP A 89 -20.77 -12.38 -1.17
CA ASP A 89 -20.27 -11.34 -2.07
C ASP A 89 -19.37 -10.31 -1.37
N PHE A 90 -19.42 -10.23 -0.03
CA PHE A 90 -18.50 -9.38 0.72
C PHE A 90 -17.05 -9.83 0.53
N ARG A 91 -16.19 -8.88 0.16
CA ARG A 91 -14.74 -9.07 -0.05
C ARG A 91 -13.91 -8.62 1.14
N SER A 92 -14.48 -7.75 1.97
CA SER A 92 -13.88 -7.29 3.22
C SER A 92 -14.91 -7.20 4.33
N ALA A 93 -14.45 -7.19 5.57
CA ALA A 93 -15.26 -6.93 6.76
C ALA A 93 -14.63 -5.82 7.60
N HIS A 94 -15.47 -5.05 8.26
CA HIS A 94 -15.09 -4.04 9.23
C HIS A 94 -15.89 -4.29 10.51
N PHE A 95 -15.17 -4.52 11.60
CA PHE A 95 -15.75 -4.72 12.92
C PHE A 95 -15.27 -3.66 13.89
N ARG A 96 -16.10 -3.37 14.89
CA ARG A 96 -15.73 -2.50 16.00
C ARG A 96 -15.49 -3.35 17.22
N SER A 97 -14.26 -3.33 17.75
CA SER A 97 -13.88 -4.13 18.92
C SER A 97 -14.89 -4.07 20.08
N GLN A 98 -15.34 -2.87 20.44
CA GLN A 98 -16.30 -2.64 21.53
C GLN A 98 -17.72 -3.15 21.25
N GLN A 99 -18.10 -3.29 19.97
CA GLN A 99 -19.43 -3.78 19.57
C GLN A 99 -19.35 -5.15 18.92
N LEU A 100 -18.20 -5.82 18.98
CA LEU A 100 -17.97 -7.05 18.23
C LEU A 100 -18.99 -8.12 18.61
N GLN A 101 -19.33 -8.27 19.89
CA GLN A 101 -20.37 -9.21 20.33
C GLN A 101 -21.74 -8.89 19.71
N HIS A 102 -22.14 -7.61 19.69
CA HIS A 102 -23.40 -7.18 19.07
C HIS A 102 -23.39 -7.44 17.56
N GLU A 103 -22.27 -7.14 16.90
CA GLU A 103 -22.06 -7.37 15.48
C GLU A 103 -22.11 -8.87 15.12
N MET A 104 -21.51 -9.73 15.95
CA MET A 104 -21.61 -11.18 15.83
C MET A 104 -23.04 -11.68 16.03
N ASN A 105 -23.78 -11.13 17.00
CA ASN A 105 -25.18 -11.48 17.23
C ASN A 105 -26.07 -11.13 16.02
N ILE A 106 -25.82 -10.00 15.35
CA ILE A 106 -26.54 -9.64 14.12
C ILE A 106 -26.30 -10.68 13.01
N LEU A 107 -25.06 -11.14 12.86
CA LEU A 107 -24.72 -12.17 11.86
C LEU A 107 -25.39 -13.50 12.19
N ASP A 108 -25.36 -13.91 13.46
CA ASP A 108 -26.02 -15.14 13.91
C ASP A 108 -27.54 -15.09 13.74
N GLN A 109 -28.17 -13.96 14.09
CA GLN A 109 -29.61 -13.73 13.83
C GLN A 109 -29.96 -13.74 12.33
N ALA A 110 -29.02 -13.35 11.47
CA ALA A 110 -29.17 -13.46 10.03
C ALA A 110 -28.85 -14.88 9.50
N GLY A 111 -28.45 -15.83 10.36
CA GLY A 111 -28.08 -17.19 10.00
C GLY A 111 -26.71 -17.30 9.33
N ILE A 112 -25.86 -16.28 9.46
CA ILE A 112 -24.53 -16.24 8.84
C ILE A 112 -23.51 -16.85 9.78
N ARG A 113 -23.01 -18.02 9.38
CA ARG A 113 -21.95 -18.74 10.11
C ARG A 113 -20.55 -18.51 9.51
N GLU A 114 -20.49 -18.11 8.25
CA GLU A 114 -19.25 -17.85 7.53
C GLU A 114 -19.40 -16.75 6.48
N LEU A 115 -18.28 -16.11 6.16
CA LEU A 115 -18.12 -15.07 5.16
C LEU A 115 -17.04 -15.54 4.17
N PRO A 116 -17.38 -16.45 3.24
CA PRO A 116 -16.40 -17.23 2.48
C PRO A 116 -15.54 -16.38 1.53
N SER A 117 -16.07 -15.26 1.05
CA SER A 117 -15.38 -14.36 0.11
C SER A 117 -14.54 -13.27 0.79
N VAL A 118 -14.63 -13.13 2.12
CA VAL A 118 -13.91 -12.10 2.86
C VAL A 118 -12.44 -12.47 2.96
N LYS A 119 -11.60 -11.61 2.41
CA LYS A 119 -10.13 -11.77 2.42
C LYS A 119 -9.42 -10.70 3.24
N ARG A 120 -10.12 -9.64 3.63
CA ARG A 120 -9.56 -8.50 4.37
C ARG A 120 -10.48 -8.12 5.52
N CYS A 121 -9.93 -7.91 6.70
CA CYS A 121 -10.68 -7.53 7.88
C CYS A 121 -9.97 -6.38 8.58
N GLN A 122 -10.74 -5.36 8.96
CA GLN A 122 -10.27 -4.26 9.80
C GLN A 122 -11.08 -4.26 11.10
N ILE A 123 -10.37 -4.24 12.23
CA ILE A 123 -10.98 -4.15 13.56
C ILE A 123 -10.62 -2.79 14.15
N THR A 124 -11.59 -1.88 14.22
CA THR A 124 -11.35 -0.54 14.75
C THR A 124 -11.62 -0.44 16.25
N TRP A 125 -10.96 0.53 16.87
CA TRP A 125 -11.36 1.02 18.19
C TRP A 125 -12.60 1.90 18.03
N GLY A 126 -13.58 1.78 18.93
CA GLY A 126 -14.77 2.63 18.94
C GLY A 126 -14.44 4.12 19.10
N THR A 127 -15.46 4.97 19.12
CA THR A 127 -15.27 6.44 19.11
C THR A 127 -14.43 6.94 20.29
N ALA A 128 -13.70 8.05 20.07
CA ALA A 128 -12.70 8.59 21.00
C ALA A 128 -13.21 8.86 22.44
N VAL A 129 -14.52 9.04 22.62
CA VAL A 129 -15.18 9.29 23.91
C VAL A 129 -15.13 8.04 24.82
N GLN A 130 -15.04 6.85 24.26
CA GLN A 130 -15.08 5.57 24.98
C GLN A 130 -13.70 4.96 25.26
N ARG A 131 -12.61 5.71 25.07
CA ARG A 131 -11.24 5.29 25.42
C ARG A 131 -10.98 5.18 26.93
N ARG A 132 -11.90 5.67 27.77
CA ARG A 132 -11.73 5.78 29.23
C ARG A 132 -12.26 4.58 30.04
N THR A 133 -12.97 3.65 29.41
CA THR A 133 -13.50 2.44 30.07
C THR A 133 -12.67 1.23 29.66
N THR A 134 -11.94 0.67 30.62
CA THR A 134 -10.82 -0.27 30.46
C THR A 134 -11.21 -1.76 30.42
N THR A 135 -12.50 -2.11 30.45
CA THR A 135 -12.93 -3.51 30.44
C THR A 135 -13.30 -3.97 29.03
N PHE A 136 -12.36 -4.67 28.40
CA PHE A 136 -12.47 -5.20 27.05
C PHE A 136 -13.07 -6.61 27.09
N PRO A 137 -14.23 -6.88 26.45
CA PRO A 137 -14.68 -8.25 26.27
C PRO A 137 -13.80 -8.94 25.22
N GLN A 138 -12.88 -9.77 25.69
CA GLN A 138 -11.92 -10.52 24.86
C GLN A 138 -12.54 -11.70 24.08
N TRP A 139 -13.74 -12.13 24.46
CA TRP A 139 -14.37 -13.39 23.98
C TRP A 139 -14.90 -13.44 22.53
N PRO A 140 -15.35 -12.36 21.87
CA PRO A 140 -15.92 -12.50 20.52
C PRO A 140 -14.85 -12.64 19.42
N PHE A 141 -13.56 -12.45 19.73
CA PHE A 141 -12.48 -12.58 18.74
C PHE A 141 -12.24 -14.02 18.28
N TYR A 142 -12.44 -15.01 19.15
CA TYR A 142 -12.27 -16.43 18.83
C TYR A 142 -13.26 -16.95 17.78
N ALA A 143 -14.36 -16.24 17.54
CA ALA A 143 -15.32 -16.59 16.48
C ALA A 143 -14.85 -16.14 15.09
N LEU A 144 -13.94 -15.17 15.00
CA LEU A 144 -13.51 -14.57 13.72
C LEU A 144 -12.81 -15.57 12.79
N PRO A 145 -11.91 -16.47 13.26
CA PRO A 145 -11.30 -17.50 12.40
C PRO A 145 -12.33 -18.42 11.75
N ALA A 146 -13.36 -18.84 12.49
CA ALA A 146 -14.43 -19.67 11.95
C ALA A 146 -15.31 -18.90 10.94
N LEU A 147 -15.58 -17.62 11.22
CA LEU A 147 -16.36 -16.75 10.36
C LEU A 147 -15.63 -16.43 9.04
N MET A 148 -14.32 -16.19 9.06
CA MET A 148 -13.53 -15.71 7.92
C MET A 148 -12.33 -16.63 7.62
N LYS A 149 -12.59 -17.90 7.32
CA LYS A 149 -11.55 -18.93 7.09
C LYS A 149 -10.54 -18.58 5.99
N ASN A 150 -10.95 -17.76 5.01
CA ASN A 150 -10.13 -17.35 3.86
C ASN A 150 -9.45 -15.98 4.04
N LEU A 151 -9.40 -15.48 5.29
CA LEU A 151 -8.80 -14.18 5.59
C LEU A 151 -7.30 -14.17 5.25
N ARG A 152 -6.86 -13.13 4.53
CA ARG A 152 -5.48 -12.93 4.10
C ARG A 152 -4.84 -11.68 4.68
N SER A 153 -5.63 -10.68 5.05
CA SER A 153 -5.16 -9.42 5.60
C SER A 153 -5.99 -9.01 6.81
N LEU A 154 -5.33 -8.73 7.92
CA LEU A 154 -5.95 -8.32 9.18
C LEU A 154 -5.28 -7.05 9.70
N GLU A 155 -6.08 -6.01 9.92
CA GLU A 155 -5.65 -4.74 10.50
C GLU A 155 -6.39 -4.49 11.81
N ILE A 156 -5.65 -4.28 12.91
CA ILE A 156 -6.20 -4.19 14.26
C ILE A 156 -5.80 -2.87 14.91
N HIS A 157 -6.80 -2.08 15.30
CA HIS A 157 -6.60 -0.80 16.00
C HIS A 157 -6.88 -0.85 17.51
N SER A 158 -7.38 -1.97 18.02
CA SER A 158 -7.50 -2.22 19.45
C SER A 158 -6.23 -2.82 20.03
N PRO A 159 -5.94 -2.61 21.33
CA PRO A 159 -5.02 -3.48 22.05
C PRO A 159 -5.43 -4.94 21.93
N LEU A 160 -4.44 -5.83 21.91
CA LEU A 160 -4.64 -7.26 21.76
C LEU A 160 -4.01 -8.03 22.92
N GLU A 161 -4.86 -8.71 23.67
CA GLU A 161 -4.52 -9.49 24.87
C GLU A 161 -4.98 -10.96 24.74
N VAL A 162 -5.25 -11.45 23.52
CA VAL A 162 -5.73 -12.82 23.28
C VAL A 162 -5.16 -13.46 22.03
N CYS A 163 -4.98 -14.78 22.06
CA CYS A 163 -4.54 -15.59 20.92
C CYS A 163 -5.73 -16.10 20.11
N PHE A 164 -5.91 -15.56 18.91
CA PHE A 164 -6.82 -16.14 17.91
C PHE A 164 -6.27 -16.02 16.49
N ILE A 165 -5.16 -15.27 16.31
CA ILE A 165 -4.62 -14.92 15.00
C ILE A 165 -3.96 -16.15 14.35
N GLU A 166 -3.35 -17.01 15.16
CA GLU A 166 -2.73 -18.29 14.78
C GLU A 166 -3.73 -19.29 14.13
N GLN A 167 -5.02 -19.04 14.29
CA GLN A 167 -6.08 -19.87 13.70
C GLN A 167 -6.37 -19.49 12.24
N PHE A 168 -5.97 -18.30 11.76
CA PHE A 168 -6.16 -17.89 10.37
C PHE A 168 -5.13 -18.51 9.42
N LYS A 169 -5.36 -19.73 8.95
CA LYS A 169 -4.40 -20.50 8.13
C LYS A 169 -3.97 -19.86 6.81
N MET A 170 -4.69 -18.85 6.31
CA MET A 170 -4.36 -18.12 5.07
C MET A 170 -3.83 -16.70 5.30
N LEU A 171 -3.53 -16.30 6.54
CA LEU A 171 -3.14 -14.94 6.85
C LEU A 171 -1.75 -14.60 6.29
N GLU A 172 -1.71 -13.65 5.36
CA GLU A 172 -0.50 -13.18 4.67
C GLU A 172 -0.06 -11.78 5.16
N GLU A 173 -0.98 -10.99 5.71
CA GLU A 173 -0.72 -9.62 6.15
C GLU A 173 -1.37 -9.33 7.50
N LEU A 174 -0.57 -8.80 8.43
CA LEU A 174 -0.99 -8.42 9.76
C LEU A 174 -0.48 -7.02 10.09
N ARG A 175 -1.38 -6.15 10.52
CA ARG A 175 -1.07 -4.76 10.89
C ARG A 175 -1.63 -4.43 12.26
N PHE A 176 -0.76 -3.94 13.15
CA PHE A 176 -1.10 -3.52 14.49
C PHE A 176 -0.98 -2.00 14.63
N HIS A 177 -2.09 -1.34 14.94
CA HIS A 177 -2.11 0.05 15.39
C HIS A 177 -2.24 0.14 16.92
N GLY A 178 -2.94 -0.81 17.54
CA GLY A 178 -2.98 -0.98 19.01
C GLY A 178 -1.76 -1.72 19.55
N GLU A 179 -1.63 -1.76 20.87
CA GLU A 179 -0.63 -2.57 21.57
C GLU A 179 -0.93 -4.07 21.42
N VAL A 180 0.11 -4.90 21.40
CA VAL A 180 -0.02 -6.36 21.40
C VAL A 180 0.81 -6.91 22.55
N GLU A 181 0.19 -7.74 23.37
CA GLU A 181 0.87 -8.42 24.47
C GLU A 181 1.97 -9.34 23.95
N THR A 182 3.12 -9.35 24.63
CA THR A 182 4.31 -10.09 24.18
C THR A 182 4.04 -11.58 23.98
N TRP A 183 3.26 -12.21 24.87
CA TRP A 183 2.93 -13.63 24.76
C TRP A 183 2.04 -13.94 23.57
N VAL A 184 1.09 -13.05 23.23
CA VAL A 184 0.25 -13.19 22.02
C VAL A 184 1.12 -13.12 20.78
N LEU A 185 2.06 -12.17 20.76
CA LEU A 185 2.97 -12.04 19.63
C LEU A 185 3.90 -13.26 19.51
N LYS A 186 4.41 -13.81 20.61
CA LYS A 186 5.22 -15.04 20.60
C LYS A 186 4.45 -16.21 19.97
N ASP A 187 3.18 -16.39 20.30
CA ASP A 187 2.34 -17.43 19.69
C ASP A 187 2.13 -17.20 18.19
N ILE A 188 1.96 -15.94 17.76
CA ILE A 188 1.85 -15.59 16.33
C ILE A 188 3.16 -15.90 15.61
N LEU A 189 4.31 -15.50 16.16
CA LEU A 189 5.63 -15.69 15.53
C LEU A 189 6.06 -17.17 15.50
N ALA A 190 5.68 -17.95 16.50
CA ALA A 190 5.94 -19.39 16.58
C ALA A 190 5.00 -20.23 15.69
N SER A 191 3.95 -19.62 15.13
CA SER A 191 2.99 -20.32 14.28
C SER A 191 3.46 -20.47 12.83
N ASP A 192 2.98 -21.51 12.15
CA ASP A 192 3.25 -21.75 10.71
C ASP A 192 2.39 -20.86 9.78
N LEU A 193 2.04 -19.64 10.21
CA LEU A 193 1.29 -18.72 9.37
C LEU A 193 2.09 -18.35 8.11
N PRO A 194 1.45 -18.23 6.93
CA PRO A 194 2.11 -17.82 5.69
C PRO A 194 2.32 -16.29 5.65
N LEU A 195 2.73 -15.71 6.78
CA LEU A 195 2.81 -14.27 6.99
C LEU A 195 3.92 -13.65 6.15
N LYS A 196 3.54 -12.76 5.23
CA LYS A 196 4.43 -12.02 4.32
C LYS A 196 4.64 -10.58 4.78
N VAL A 197 3.65 -10.00 5.44
CA VAL A 197 3.67 -8.60 5.86
C VAL A 197 3.32 -8.51 7.35
N LEU A 198 4.21 -7.90 8.13
CA LEU A 198 3.96 -7.60 9.54
C LEU A 198 4.31 -6.14 9.82
N HIS A 199 3.30 -5.33 10.12
CA HIS A 199 3.48 -3.90 10.37
C HIS A 199 3.02 -3.49 11.76
N PHE A 200 3.92 -2.86 12.50
CA PHE A 200 3.62 -2.18 13.75
C PHE A 200 3.50 -0.68 13.47
N VAL A 201 2.26 -0.22 13.27
CA VAL A 201 1.93 1.16 12.91
C VAL A 201 1.81 2.07 14.13
N GLY A 202 1.45 1.48 15.28
CA GLY A 202 1.27 2.18 16.55
C GLY A 202 2.56 2.66 17.21
N SER A 203 2.43 3.20 18.42
CA SER A 203 3.55 3.67 19.24
C SER A 203 4.25 2.62 20.08
N HIS A 204 3.71 1.42 20.11
CA HIS A 204 4.21 0.34 20.95
C HIS A 204 5.56 -0.18 20.44
N SER A 205 6.30 -0.80 21.36
CA SER A 205 7.60 -1.42 21.07
C SER A 205 7.55 -2.90 21.48
N PRO A 206 7.03 -3.78 20.61
CA PRO A 206 6.92 -5.18 20.94
C PRO A 206 8.29 -5.87 20.89
N ASP A 207 8.43 -6.92 21.68
CA ASP A 207 9.52 -7.89 21.60
C ASP A 207 9.27 -8.84 20.41
N LEU A 208 10.25 -8.97 19.51
CA LEU A 208 10.16 -9.78 18.30
C LEU A 208 10.99 -11.06 18.37
N ASP A 209 11.36 -11.51 19.57
CA ASP A 209 11.96 -12.81 19.81
C ASP A 209 11.22 -13.92 19.02
N GLY A 210 11.95 -14.65 18.19
CA GLY A 210 11.43 -15.70 17.31
C GLY A 210 10.97 -15.25 15.93
N ILE A 211 10.99 -13.95 15.58
CA ILE A 211 10.59 -13.47 14.24
C ILE A 211 11.40 -14.12 13.11
N SER A 212 12.64 -14.52 13.37
CA SER A 212 13.48 -15.25 12.42
C SER A 212 12.86 -16.56 11.90
N GLN A 213 11.88 -17.13 12.61
CA GLN A 213 11.14 -18.33 12.22
C GLN A 213 10.10 -18.07 11.12
N CYS A 214 9.72 -16.82 10.87
CA CYS A 214 8.74 -16.45 9.84
C CYS A 214 9.31 -16.59 8.41
N LYS A 215 9.25 -17.81 7.86
CA LYS A 215 9.84 -18.20 6.55
C LYS A 215 9.33 -17.42 5.33
N HIS A 216 8.16 -16.81 5.46
CA HIS A 216 7.48 -16.09 4.38
C HIS A 216 7.58 -14.57 4.50
N MET A 217 8.20 -14.04 5.55
CA MET A 217 8.23 -12.60 5.82
C MET A 217 9.00 -11.86 4.72
N GLU A 218 8.28 -10.98 4.00
CA GLU A 218 8.80 -10.17 2.90
C GLU A 218 8.86 -8.68 3.27
N ASN A 219 7.95 -8.21 4.12
CA ASN A 219 7.81 -6.79 4.46
C ASN A 219 7.59 -6.59 5.96
N LEU A 220 8.57 -5.98 6.63
CA LEU A 220 8.54 -5.68 8.05
C LEU A 220 8.55 -4.16 8.27
N MET A 221 7.66 -3.68 9.14
CA MET A 221 7.64 -2.29 9.58
C MET A 221 7.65 -2.23 11.11
N VAL A 222 8.66 -1.60 11.66
CA VAL A 222 8.91 -1.53 13.12
C VAL A 222 9.37 -0.13 13.52
N ASN A 223 9.27 0.18 14.81
CA ASN A 223 9.90 1.38 15.36
C ASN A 223 11.41 1.17 15.56
N GLN A 224 12.18 2.26 15.69
CA GLN A 224 13.64 2.19 15.84
C GLN A 224 14.09 1.34 17.05
N SER A 225 13.47 1.51 18.22
CA SER A 225 13.78 0.74 19.43
C SER A 225 13.65 -0.77 19.20
N VAL A 226 12.50 -1.18 18.67
CA VAL A 226 12.19 -2.58 18.33
C VAL A 226 13.21 -3.17 17.38
N PHE A 227 13.61 -2.43 16.36
CA PHE A 227 14.64 -2.88 15.44
C PHE A 227 15.97 -3.11 16.15
N LEU A 228 16.40 -2.18 17.00
CA LEU A 228 17.67 -2.28 17.72
C LEU A 228 17.69 -3.51 18.64
N ASP A 229 16.59 -3.74 19.35
CA ASP A 229 16.45 -4.87 20.28
C ASP A 229 16.42 -6.22 19.55
N ASN A 230 15.93 -6.26 18.30
CA ASN A 230 15.67 -7.49 17.55
C ASN A 230 16.50 -7.64 16.26
N LYS A 231 17.56 -6.84 16.10
CA LYS A 231 18.30 -6.71 14.82
C LYS A 231 18.78 -8.05 14.27
N GLU A 232 19.33 -8.91 15.12
CA GLU A 232 19.94 -10.18 14.72
C GLU A 232 18.89 -11.15 14.17
N GLU A 233 17.70 -11.15 14.74
CA GLU A 233 16.57 -11.95 14.27
C GLU A 233 16.02 -11.43 12.94
N ILE A 234 15.84 -10.10 12.84
CA ILE A 234 15.36 -9.45 11.61
C ILE A 234 16.30 -9.74 10.44
N PHE A 235 17.62 -9.73 10.66
CA PHE A 235 18.59 -10.07 9.63
C PHE A 235 18.70 -11.56 9.33
N ARG A 236 18.10 -12.46 10.12
CA ARG A 236 17.98 -13.89 9.77
C ARG A 236 16.76 -14.20 8.91
N LEU A 237 15.86 -13.24 8.70
CA LEU A 237 14.67 -13.44 7.85
C LEU A 237 15.08 -13.78 6.41
N PRO A 238 14.70 -14.96 5.88
CA PRO A 238 15.24 -15.46 4.62
C PRO A 238 14.69 -14.74 3.38
N LYS A 239 13.51 -14.12 3.48
CA LYS A 239 12.81 -13.48 2.37
C LYS A 239 12.57 -11.99 2.57
N LEU A 240 13.23 -11.37 3.54
CA LEU A 240 13.02 -9.96 3.83
C LEU A 240 13.41 -9.11 2.61
N HIS A 241 12.42 -8.45 2.02
CA HIS A 241 12.57 -7.59 0.85
C HIS A 241 12.37 -6.13 1.19
N ILE A 242 11.54 -5.81 2.17
CA ILE A 242 11.25 -4.45 2.60
C ILE A 242 11.39 -4.37 4.10
N LEU A 243 12.23 -3.44 4.57
CA LEU A 243 12.33 -3.05 5.97
C LEU A 243 12.02 -1.56 6.09
N GLU A 244 10.97 -1.22 6.82
CA GLU A 244 10.61 0.17 7.14
C GLU A 244 10.84 0.43 8.63
N ILE A 245 11.62 1.46 8.95
CA ILE A 245 11.86 1.89 10.32
C ILE A 245 11.11 3.19 10.55
N LYS A 246 10.25 3.21 11.58
CA LYS A 246 9.42 4.33 11.98
C LYS A 246 9.94 5.01 13.24
N LYS A 247 9.40 6.21 13.51
CA LYS A 247 9.66 6.99 14.73
C LYS A 247 11.14 7.18 15.00
N LEU A 248 11.84 7.67 13.99
CA LEU A 248 13.23 8.04 14.09
C LEU A 248 13.38 9.09 15.20
N THR A 249 14.24 8.80 16.17
CA THR A 249 14.48 9.66 17.34
C THR A 249 15.59 10.67 17.02
N GLN A 250 16.39 11.08 18.01
CA GLN A 250 17.51 12.00 17.80
C GLN A 250 18.39 11.55 16.62
N SER A 251 18.84 12.51 15.80
CA SER A 251 19.55 12.22 14.55
C SER A 251 20.71 11.21 14.75
N LYS A 252 21.53 11.36 15.80
CA LYS A 252 22.72 10.49 16.00
C LYS A 252 22.40 9.00 16.10
N ASP A 253 21.44 8.62 16.94
CA ASP A 253 21.09 7.21 17.14
C ASP A 253 20.39 6.64 15.91
N THR A 254 19.54 7.46 15.28
CA THR A 254 18.93 7.13 13.99
C THR A 254 20.00 6.83 12.96
N MET A 255 20.94 7.75 12.76
CA MET A 255 22.01 7.62 11.77
C MET A 255 22.88 6.39 12.03
N LYS A 256 23.20 6.10 13.29
CA LYS A 256 23.88 4.84 13.66
C LYS A 256 23.10 3.61 13.24
N THR A 257 21.79 3.60 13.50
CA THR A 257 20.89 2.51 13.11
C THR A 257 20.88 2.33 11.59
N LEU A 258 20.79 3.42 10.82
CA LEU A 258 20.80 3.36 9.35
C LEU A 258 22.13 2.83 8.82
N MET A 259 23.26 3.31 9.37
CA MET A 259 24.60 2.83 9.03
C MET A 259 24.73 1.33 9.27
N ASP A 260 24.26 0.83 10.41
CA ASP A 260 24.34 -0.59 10.75
C ASP A 260 23.54 -1.45 9.75
N ILE A 261 22.33 -1.01 9.36
CA ILE A 261 21.51 -1.70 8.35
C ILE A 261 22.22 -1.72 7.00
N ILE A 262 22.72 -0.57 6.55
CA ILE A 262 23.37 -0.44 5.24
C ILE A 262 24.62 -1.31 5.20
N ARG A 263 25.47 -1.28 6.24
CA ARG A 263 26.71 -2.08 6.30
C ARG A 263 26.43 -3.57 6.29
N GLN A 264 25.40 -4.04 6.99
CA GLN A 264 25.05 -5.47 6.98
C GLN A 264 24.42 -5.95 5.66
N ARG A 265 23.89 -5.04 4.84
CA ARG A 265 23.12 -5.37 3.62
C ARG A 265 23.58 -4.61 2.38
N GLU A 266 24.83 -4.14 2.34
CA GLU A 266 25.33 -3.27 1.26
C GLU A 266 25.22 -3.93 -0.12
N ASP A 267 25.51 -5.23 -0.20
CA ASP A 267 25.44 -6.02 -1.44
C ASP A 267 24.00 -6.40 -1.85
N TYR A 268 23.01 -6.12 -1.00
CA TYR A 268 21.62 -6.45 -1.25
C TYR A 268 20.75 -5.21 -1.39
N LEU A 269 21.21 -4.03 -0.96
CA LEU A 269 20.41 -2.81 -1.00
C LEU A 269 20.15 -2.36 -2.45
N ARG A 270 18.86 -2.28 -2.81
CA ARG A 270 18.39 -1.87 -4.14
C ARG A 270 17.73 -0.51 -4.16
N ILE A 271 16.89 -0.21 -3.17
CA ILE A 271 16.22 1.08 -3.08
C ILE A 271 16.37 1.58 -1.66
N PHE A 272 16.87 2.80 -1.53
CA PHE A 272 16.92 3.51 -0.26
C PHE A 272 16.03 4.74 -0.34
N ARG A 273 15.12 4.86 0.63
CA ARG A 273 14.17 5.97 0.73
C ARG A 273 14.26 6.55 2.12
N LEU A 274 14.51 7.85 2.21
CA LEU A 274 14.70 8.53 3.47
C LEU A 274 13.93 9.85 3.47
N ASN A 275 13.08 10.01 4.48
CA ASN A 275 12.56 11.31 4.87
C ASN A 275 13.57 11.98 5.80
N CYS A 276 14.19 13.04 5.31
CA CYS A 276 15.24 13.81 5.97
C CYS A 276 14.71 14.92 6.89
N SER A 277 13.40 14.98 7.17
CA SER A 277 12.82 16.01 8.07
C SER A 277 13.38 16.00 9.50
N PHE A 278 14.03 14.90 9.91
CA PHE A 278 14.69 14.77 11.22
C PHE A 278 16.18 15.14 11.22
N ILE A 279 16.79 15.37 10.05
CA ILE A 279 18.19 15.83 9.92
C ILE A 279 18.23 17.31 9.53
N ASN A 280 19.28 18.01 9.96
CA ASN A 280 19.41 19.45 9.71
C ASN A 280 20.05 19.72 8.34
N SER A 281 20.95 18.85 7.89
CA SER A 281 21.75 19.03 6.67
C SER A 281 22.01 17.71 5.97
N ALA A 282 22.07 17.74 4.63
CA ALA A 282 22.45 16.60 3.81
C ALA A 282 23.85 16.06 4.12
N GLN A 283 24.73 16.88 4.73
CA GLN A 283 26.05 16.42 5.21
C GLN A 283 25.93 15.25 6.21
N GLU A 284 24.82 15.16 6.94
CA GLU A 284 24.55 14.04 7.83
C GLU A 284 24.36 12.71 7.08
N LEU A 285 24.17 12.73 5.75
CA LEU A 285 24.09 11.52 4.93
C LEU A 285 25.47 10.91 4.61
N VAL A 286 26.55 11.69 4.70
CA VAL A 286 27.92 11.24 4.35
C VAL A 286 28.33 9.95 5.07
N PRO A 287 28.10 9.81 6.40
CA PRO A 287 28.47 8.58 7.13
C PRO A 287 27.72 7.32 6.68
N LEU A 288 26.61 7.45 5.93
CA LEU A 288 25.89 6.29 5.41
C LEU A 288 26.68 5.55 4.31
N GLU A 289 27.68 6.20 3.72
CA GLU A 289 28.56 5.62 2.69
C GLU A 289 27.77 4.91 1.56
N LEU A 290 26.65 5.50 1.12
CA LEU A 290 25.74 4.87 0.15
C LEU A 290 26.42 4.56 -1.19
N SER A 291 27.50 5.25 -1.53
CA SER A 291 28.37 4.96 -2.68
C SER A 291 28.91 3.52 -2.71
N ARG A 292 28.99 2.85 -1.56
CA ARG A 292 29.40 1.43 -1.45
C ARG A 292 28.33 0.46 -1.95
N CYS A 293 27.06 0.85 -1.98
CA CYS A 293 25.95 -0.02 -2.34
C CYS A 293 25.86 -0.20 -3.86
N ARG A 294 26.54 -1.21 -4.40
CA ARG A 294 26.74 -1.41 -5.86
C ARG A 294 25.48 -1.78 -6.65
N PHE A 295 24.44 -2.26 -5.97
CA PHE A 295 23.21 -2.75 -6.62
C PHE A 295 22.03 -1.77 -6.50
N MET A 296 22.31 -0.53 -6.15
CA MET A 296 21.33 0.53 -6.00
C MET A 296 20.65 0.85 -7.34
N ASP A 297 19.37 0.52 -7.41
CA ASP A 297 18.47 0.87 -8.50
C ASP A 297 17.73 2.19 -8.23
N GLY A 298 17.56 2.57 -6.96
CA GLY A 298 16.69 3.65 -6.54
C GLY A 298 17.21 4.45 -5.35
N LEU A 299 17.09 5.77 -5.45
CA LEU A 299 17.28 6.69 -4.34
C LEU A 299 16.08 7.63 -4.23
N GLU A 300 15.57 7.82 -3.02
CA GLU A 300 14.50 8.78 -2.75
C GLU A 300 14.82 9.58 -1.50
N LEU A 301 15.01 10.89 -1.67
CA LEU A 301 15.27 11.82 -0.58
C LEU A 301 14.11 12.79 -0.47
N ILE A 302 13.50 12.84 0.69
CA ILE A 302 12.31 13.65 1.00
C ILE A 302 12.70 14.67 2.06
N ASP A 303 12.26 15.92 1.93
CA ASP A 303 12.53 17.00 2.89
C ASP A 303 14.03 17.22 3.17
N CYS A 304 14.89 16.94 2.17
CA CYS A 304 16.34 17.01 2.32
C CYS A 304 16.87 18.42 2.11
N ASN A 305 17.67 18.90 3.07
CA ASN A 305 18.32 20.21 3.05
C ASN A 305 19.76 20.11 2.49
N PHE A 306 19.98 20.49 1.24
CA PHE A 306 21.30 20.40 0.60
C PHE A 306 22.24 21.57 0.96
N GLY A 307 21.69 22.73 1.32
CA GLY A 307 22.47 23.91 1.66
C GLY A 307 23.33 24.38 0.48
N ASN A 308 24.59 24.71 0.77
CA ASN A 308 25.61 25.07 -0.23
C ASN A 308 26.61 23.91 -0.44
N LEU A 309 26.21 22.67 -0.19
CA LEU A 309 27.09 21.51 -0.27
C LEU A 309 27.25 21.05 -1.73
N GLU A 310 28.46 20.68 -2.10
CA GLU A 310 28.69 19.98 -3.36
C GLU A 310 28.06 18.59 -3.29
N MET A 311 27.23 18.23 -4.28
CA MET A 311 26.48 16.98 -4.22
C MET A 311 27.37 15.75 -4.36
N LEU A 312 28.56 15.90 -4.94
CA LEU A 312 29.58 14.84 -5.06
C LEU A 312 30.16 14.45 -3.69
N ASP A 313 30.27 15.39 -2.75
CA ASP A 313 30.82 15.16 -1.41
C ASP A 313 29.88 14.36 -0.51
N LEU A 314 28.60 14.28 -0.87
CA LEU A 314 27.57 13.57 -0.10
C LEU A 314 27.72 12.05 -0.16
N GLY A 315 28.63 11.52 -0.99
CA GLY A 315 28.84 10.07 -1.12
C GLY A 315 27.59 9.32 -1.57
N LEU A 316 26.74 9.99 -2.37
CA LEU A 316 25.50 9.42 -2.87
C LEU A 316 25.77 8.22 -3.79
N PRO A 317 24.82 7.27 -3.86
CA PRO A 317 24.95 6.04 -4.65
C PRO A 317 24.98 6.30 -6.15
N VAL A 318 25.71 5.45 -6.89
CA VAL A 318 25.58 5.37 -8.35
C VAL A 318 24.36 4.51 -8.70
N THR A 319 23.22 5.17 -8.83
CA THR A 319 21.93 4.59 -9.22
C THR A 319 21.79 4.44 -10.74
N HIS A 320 21.07 3.39 -11.17
CA HIS A 320 20.90 3.11 -12.60
C HIS A 320 19.45 3.18 -13.09
N LYS A 321 18.43 3.16 -12.22
CA LYS A 321 17.03 3.20 -12.66
C LYS A 321 16.35 4.50 -12.34
N HIS A 322 16.30 4.91 -11.07
CA HIS A 322 15.55 6.10 -10.71
C HIS A 322 16.11 6.83 -9.50
N ALA A 323 15.92 8.14 -9.49
CA ALA A 323 16.10 8.97 -8.31
C ALA A 323 14.90 9.92 -8.14
N VAL A 324 14.54 10.19 -6.90
CA VAL A 324 13.42 11.05 -6.52
C VAL A 324 13.90 12.06 -5.48
N PHE A 325 13.69 13.34 -5.76
CA PHE A 325 13.86 14.42 -4.81
C PHE A 325 12.50 15.06 -4.56
N CYS A 326 12.04 15.00 -3.31
CA CYS A 326 10.72 15.45 -2.93
C CYS A 326 10.82 16.48 -1.81
N HIS A 327 10.20 17.64 -2.00
CA HIS A 327 10.16 18.71 -1.00
C HIS A 327 11.55 19.16 -0.55
N CYS A 328 12.55 19.09 -1.43
CA CYS A 328 13.91 19.57 -1.14
C CYS A 328 13.96 21.09 -1.40
N PRO A 329 13.89 21.94 -0.36
CA PRO A 329 13.56 23.35 -0.52
C PRO A 329 14.72 24.18 -1.06
N ASN A 330 15.94 23.64 -1.14
CA ASN A 330 17.13 24.33 -1.66
C ASN A 330 17.94 23.43 -2.61
N LEU A 331 17.27 22.52 -3.29
CA LEU A 331 17.88 21.77 -4.38
C LEU A 331 18.09 22.71 -5.57
N LEU A 332 19.36 23.00 -5.88
CA LEU A 332 19.77 23.86 -7.00
C LEU A 332 20.05 23.05 -8.26
N ASN A 333 20.11 23.73 -9.40
CA ASN A 333 20.45 23.10 -10.68
C ASN A 333 21.82 22.42 -10.65
N GLU A 334 22.81 23.06 -10.00
CA GLU A 334 24.19 22.54 -9.90
C GLU A 334 24.24 21.20 -9.18
N HIS A 335 23.56 21.08 -8.03
CA HIS A 335 23.41 19.81 -7.31
C HIS A 335 22.85 18.71 -8.23
N VAL A 336 21.82 19.02 -9.02
CA VAL A 336 21.24 18.05 -9.95
C VAL A 336 22.23 17.66 -11.05
N LEU A 337 23.01 18.60 -11.57
CA LEU A 337 24.00 18.32 -12.62
C LEU A 337 25.11 17.41 -12.10
N ASP A 338 25.62 17.67 -10.90
CA ASP A 338 26.58 16.82 -10.21
C ASP A 338 26.04 15.40 -10.02
N PHE A 339 24.79 15.28 -9.57
CA PHE A 339 24.13 13.99 -9.41
C PHE A 339 24.03 13.24 -10.74
N VAL A 340 23.59 13.90 -11.81
CA VAL A 340 23.45 13.28 -13.14
C VAL A 340 24.82 12.88 -13.70
N LEU A 341 25.86 13.69 -13.46
CA LEU A 341 27.23 13.38 -13.86
C LEU A 341 27.74 12.11 -13.16
N ALA A 342 27.55 12.01 -11.84
CA ALA A 342 27.87 10.80 -11.08
C ALA A 342 27.02 9.58 -11.49
N ASN A 343 25.83 9.82 -12.05
CA ASN A 343 24.85 8.80 -12.41
C ASN A 343 24.60 8.73 -13.93
N ALA A 344 25.66 8.57 -14.73
CA ALA A 344 25.58 8.53 -16.20
C ALA A 344 24.68 7.40 -16.76
N LYS A 345 24.26 6.43 -15.95
CA LYS A 345 23.31 5.38 -16.34
C LYS A 345 21.89 5.61 -15.83
N LEU A 346 21.58 6.75 -15.21
CA LEU A 346 20.25 7.03 -14.69
C LEU A 346 19.19 7.05 -15.81
N LYS A 347 18.08 6.32 -15.60
CA LYS A 347 16.95 6.27 -16.55
C LYS A 347 15.85 7.28 -16.22
N GLN A 348 15.61 7.54 -14.95
CA GLN A 348 14.53 8.43 -14.52
C GLN A 348 14.96 9.32 -13.35
N LEU A 349 14.55 10.58 -13.40
CA LEU A 349 14.72 11.55 -12.32
C LEU A 349 13.37 12.24 -12.07
N VAL A 350 12.96 12.31 -10.81
CA VAL A 350 11.66 12.86 -10.42
C VAL A 350 11.86 13.97 -9.40
N PHE A 351 11.25 15.12 -9.68
CA PHE A 351 11.24 16.27 -8.80
C PHE A 351 9.81 16.58 -8.38
N ILE A 352 9.59 16.68 -7.07
CA ILE A 352 8.29 16.97 -6.48
C ILE A 352 8.46 18.15 -5.53
N HIS A 353 7.86 19.29 -5.85
CA HIS A 353 7.90 20.52 -5.07
C HIS A 353 9.35 20.96 -4.74
N CYS A 354 10.19 21.11 -5.77
CA CYS A 354 11.56 21.65 -5.66
C CYS A 354 11.59 23.07 -6.27
N PRO A 355 11.42 24.13 -5.47
CA PRO A 355 11.10 25.47 -5.98
C PRO A 355 12.28 26.21 -6.63
N PHE A 356 13.53 25.86 -6.31
CA PHE A 356 14.72 26.55 -6.85
C PHE A 356 15.28 25.92 -8.14
N LEU A 357 14.64 24.87 -8.64
CA LEU A 357 14.97 24.35 -9.96
C LEU A 357 14.45 25.30 -11.04
N THR A 358 15.27 25.61 -12.04
CA THR A 358 14.92 26.54 -13.11
C THR A 358 14.89 25.85 -14.48
N VAL A 359 14.37 26.57 -15.49
CA VAL A 359 14.28 26.07 -16.88
C VAL A 359 15.66 25.72 -17.46
N GLU A 360 16.71 26.40 -17.02
CA GLU A 360 18.09 26.21 -17.48
C GLU A 360 18.60 24.78 -17.20
N LEU A 361 18.08 24.14 -16.15
CA LEU A 361 18.42 22.77 -15.79
C LEU A 361 18.29 21.81 -16.97
N LEU A 362 17.20 21.91 -17.74
CA LEU A 362 16.92 20.99 -18.83
C LEU A 362 18.00 21.08 -19.93
N GLN A 363 18.44 22.30 -20.25
CA GLN A 363 19.48 22.51 -21.25
C GLN A 363 20.84 22.00 -20.78
N SER A 364 21.18 22.24 -19.51
CA SER A 364 22.43 21.79 -18.92
C SER A 364 22.48 20.26 -18.83
N VAL A 365 21.40 19.61 -18.38
CA VAL A 365 21.30 18.14 -18.35
C VAL A 365 21.38 17.55 -19.77
N TYR A 366 20.72 18.16 -20.76
CA TYR A 366 20.81 17.72 -22.15
C TYR A 366 22.26 17.80 -22.68
N LYS A 367 22.96 18.92 -22.45
CA LYS A 367 24.36 19.08 -22.86
C LYS A 367 25.26 18.01 -22.24
N LEU A 368 25.06 17.71 -20.96
CA LEU A 368 25.78 16.67 -20.23
C LEU A 368 25.54 15.28 -20.85
N ARG A 369 24.27 14.85 -20.95
CA ARG A 369 23.90 13.52 -21.43
C ARG A 369 24.23 13.28 -22.90
N ARG A 370 24.23 14.33 -23.73
CA ARG A 370 24.63 14.25 -25.14
C ARG A 370 26.11 13.86 -25.29
N ARG A 371 26.98 14.31 -24.38
CA ARG A 371 28.42 13.98 -24.41
C ARG A 371 28.67 12.51 -24.06
N ASP A 372 27.88 11.96 -23.15
CA ASP A 372 28.04 10.59 -22.64
C ASP A 372 27.65 9.48 -23.64
N LYS A 373 26.99 9.82 -24.76
CA LYS A 373 26.47 8.85 -25.76
C LYS A 373 25.64 7.71 -25.13
N SER A 374 24.80 8.04 -24.14
CA SER A 374 23.90 7.05 -23.50
C SER A 374 23.00 6.37 -24.54
N SER A 375 22.83 5.05 -24.42
CA SER A 375 21.98 4.25 -25.30
C SER A 375 20.47 4.45 -25.06
N TYR A 376 20.10 5.20 -24.02
CA TYR A 376 18.71 5.52 -23.68
C TYR A 376 18.56 6.95 -23.18
N PRO A 377 17.37 7.55 -23.39
CA PRO A 377 17.06 8.88 -22.89
C PRO A 377 16.92 8.89 -21.36
N LEU A 378 17.36 9.98 -20.73
CA LEU A 378 16.99 10.28 -19.35
C LEU A 378 15.57 10.86 -19.33
N LYS A 379 14.71 10.30 -18.50
CA LYS A 379 13.35 10.81 -18.28
C LYS A 379 13.29 11.68 -17.03
N ILE A 380 12.93 12.95 -17.17
CA ILE A 380 12.73 13.87 -16.04
C ILE A 380 11.23 14.10 -15.84
N LYS A 381 10.76 13.95 -14.60
CA LYS A 381 9.36 14.20 -14.22
C LYS A 381 9.25 15.31 -13.19
N PHE A 382 8.27 16.19 -13.35
CA PHE A 382 8.04 17.30 -12.42
C PHE A 382 6.63 17.29 -11.82
N LYS A 383 6.52 17.62 -10.53
CA LYS A 383 5.29 18.02 -9.83
C LYS A 383 5.57 19.29 -9.04
N GLY A 384 4.69 20.29 -9.14
CA GLY A 384 4.86 21.52 -8.35
C GLY A 384 5.92 22.51 -8.86
N SER A 385 6.33 22.39 -10.13
CA SER A 385 7.25 23.33 -10.80
C SER A 385 6.66 23.73 -12.17
N PRO A 386 5.61 24.57 -12.22
CA PRO A 386 4.86 24.85 -13.45
C PRO A 386 5.72 25.54 -14.51
N ASP A 387 6.64 26.41 -14.11
CA ASP A 387 7.44 27.22 -15.03
C ASP A 387 8.35 26.37 -15.93
N ILE A 388 8.98 25.33 -15.37
CA ILE A 388 9.82 24.38 -16.12
C ILE A 388 8.99 23.65 -17.17
N TRP A 389 7.81 23.17 -16.78
CA TRP A 389 6.95 22.42 -17.67
C TRP A 389 6.40 23.28 -18.81
N GLU A 390 5.91 24.49 -18.50
CA GLU A 390 5.36 25.39 -19.51
C GLU A 390 6.46 25.88 -20.47
N ALA A 391 7.67 26.16 -19.97
CA ALA A 391 8.81 26.50 -20.81
C ALA A 391 9.24 25.35 -21.73
N TYR A 392 9.23 24.11 -21.23
CA TYR A 392 9.49 22.92 -22.05
C TYR A 392 8.44 22.77 -23.16
N LYS A 393 7.16 22.88 -22.81
CA LYS A 393 6.03 22.76 -23.75
C LYS A 393 6.06 23.84 -24.83
N LYS A 394 6.32 25.10 -24.44
CA LYS A 394 6.45 26.25 -25.37
C LYS A 394 7.54 26.03 -26.41
N ASN A 395 8.69 25.50 -25.99
CA ASN A 395 9.85 25.29 -26.86
C ASN A 395 9.91 23.89 -27.48
N TYR A 396 8.90 23.04 -27.25
CA TYR A 396 8.97 21.63 -27.63
C TYR A 396 9.16 21.43 -29.13
N ARG A 397 8.32 22.06 -29.96
CA ARG A 397 8.38 21.90 -31.43
C ARG A 397 9.71 22.41 -32.00
N ASN A 398 10.20 23.53 -31.48
CA ASN A 398 11.35 24.24 -32.04
C ASN A 398 12.70 23.71 -31.55
N PHE A 399 12.73 23.07 -30.37
CA PHE A 399 14.00 22.68 -29.73
C PHE A 399 14.00 21.27 -29.15
N TRP A 400 12.91 20.76 -28.57
CA TRP A 400 12.96 19.46 -27.87
C TRP A 400 12.55 18.26 -28.72
N SER A 401 11.82 18.48 -29.81
CA SER A 401 11.20 17.44 -30.64
C SER A 401 12.20 16.42 -31.23
N ASP A 402 13.37 16.90 -31.64
CA ASP A 402 14.49 16.13 -32.20
C ASP A 402 15.49 15.61 -31.13
N ARG A 403 15.35 16.05 -29.87
CA ARG A 403 16.27 15.74 -28.75
C ARG A 403 15.71 14.67 -27.79
N GLY A 404 14.54 14.12 -28.09
CA GLY A 404 13.80 13.15 -27.25
C GLY A 404 14.51 11.80 -27.05
N ASN A 405 15.52 11.49 -27.86
CA ASN A 405 16.39 10.32 -27.69
C ASN A 405 17.45 10.50 -26.58
N VAL A 406 17.71 11.74 -26.15
CA VAL A 406 18.65 12.07 -25.06
C VAL A 406 17.89 12.44 -23.78
N LEU A 407 16.85 13.27 -23.88
CA LEU A 407 16.11 13.79 -22.74
C LEU A 407 14.61 13.78 -23.01
N GLN A 408 13.82 13.24 -22.09
CA GLN A 408 12.36 13.25 -22.12
C GLN A 408 11.83 13.95 -20.87
N VAL A 409 10.91 14.90 -21.02
CA VAL A 409 10.30 15.61 -19.90
C VAL A 409 8.81 15.29 -19.83
N GLU A 410 8.31 14.96 -18.64
CA GLU A 410 6.91 14.63 -18.39
C GLU A 410 6.39 15.32 -17.12
N LEU A 411 5.07 15.55 -17.06
CA LEU A 411 4.41 15.86 -15.80
C LEU A 411 4.24 14.59 -14.97
N PHE A 412 4.56 14.70 -13.69
CA PHE A 412 4.29 13.64 -12.72
C PHE A 412 2.80 13.71 -12.30
N LYS A 413 2.01 12.79 -12.83
CA LYS A 413 0.53 12.77 -12.67
C LYS A 413 0.02 11.90 -11.54
N THR A 414 0.89 11.14 -10.88
CA THR A 414 0.48 10.20 -9.84
C THR A 414 0.27 10.91 -8.51
N ASP A 415 -0.72 10.46 -7.75
CA ASP A 415 -0.86 10.83 -6.33
C ASP A 415 0.29 10.21 -5.55
N TYR A 416 1.36 10.99 -5.40
CA TYR A 416 2.51 10.62 -4.60
C TYR A 416 2.25 10.95 -3.14
N ARG A 417 2.39 9.93 -2.28
CA ARG A 417 2.42 10.08 -0.83
C ARG A 417 3.87 9.89 -0.37
N PRO A 418 4.54 10.93 0.14
CA PRO A 418 5.89 10.80 0.64
C PRO A 418 5.97 9.75 1.74
N LEU A 419 7.08 9.01 1.77
CA LEU A 419 7.41 8.16 2.92
C LEU A 419 7.54 9.04 4.17
N GLN A 420 7.06 8.54 5.31
CA GLN A 420 7.11 9.28 6.58
C GLN A 420 8.48 9.20 7.26
N HIS A 421 9.22 8.10 7.07
CA HIS A 421 10.47 7.82 7.77
C HIS A 421 11.50 7.21 6.81
N VAL A 422 11.98 5.99 7.05
CA VAL A 422 13.00 5.33 6.23
C VAL A 422 12.54 3.95 5.76
N GLN A 423 12.86 3.61 4.53
CA GLN A 423 12.56 2.33 3.92
C GLN A 423 13.76 1.82 3.13
N PHE A 424 14.11 0.56 3.39
CA PHE A 424 15.12 -0.20 2.68
C PHE A 424 14.42 -1.26 1.84
N THR A 425 14.78 -1.35 0.56
CA THR A 425 14.38 -2.46 -0.30
C THR A 425 15.61 -3.28 -0.66
N PHE A 426 15.56 -4.57 -0.34
CA PHE A 426 16.64 -5.52 -0.58
C PHE A 426 16.35 -6.40 -1.81
N LYS A 427 17.42 -6.83 -2.48
CA LYS A 427 17.40 -7.91 -3.46
C LYS A 427 17.23 -9.23 -2.71
N THR A 428 16.45 -10.16 -3.27
CA THR A 428 16.54 -11.56 -2.85
C THR A 428 17.99 -12.02 -3.01
N PRO A 429 18.65 -12.55 -1.96
CA PRO A 429 19.97 -13.11 -2.12
C PRO A 429 19.92 -14.20 -3.21
N PRO A 430 20.93 -14.29 -4.09
CA PRO A 430 21.02 -15.44 -4.97
C PRO A 430 21.03 -16.68 -4.08
N ILE A 431 20.08 -17.59 -4.31
CA ILE A 431 20.04 -18.88 -3.61
C ILE A 431 21.42 -19.49 -3.84
N ALA A 432 22.21 -19.63 -2.78
CA ALA A 432 23.45 -20.36 -2.84
C ALA A 432 23.09 -21.73 -3.42
N ARG A 433 23.64 -22.06 -4.59
CA ARG A 433 23.60 -23.44 -5.06
C ARG A 433 24.33 -24.21 -3.97
N THR A 434 23.58 -24.98 -3.17
CA THR A 434 24.15 -26.02 -2.33
C THR A 434 24.88 -26.96 -3.27
N GLU A 435 26.21 -26.92 -3.22
CA GLU A 435 27.07 -27.97 -3.76
C GLU A 435 26.89 -29.26 -2.97
#